data_AF-A0A0N8TD94-F1
#
_entry.id   AF-A0A0N8TD94-F1
#
_cell.length_a   1.000
_cell.length_b   1.000
_cell.length_c   1.000
_cell.angle_alpha   90.00
_cell.angle_beta   90.00
_cell.angle_gamma   90.00
#
_symmetry.space_group_name_H-M   'P 1'
#
loop_
_entity.id
_entity.type
_entity.pdbx_description
1 polymer ?
#
loop_
_entity_poly.entity_id
_entity_poly.type
_entity_poly.pdbx_seq_one_letter_code
_entity_poly.pdbx_strand_id
1 'polypeptide(L)'
;MIKQYVAAGMVGLVMCSSVWAASNEDEAAALASLTEVQKMYENRPQGTPNDAGTRTLSKKDINDCVTQMTEAKSKLDAVKQQYSTTQAFQSMQTRMLNGQVRGRLGSCKQTKDTLGW
;
A
#
# COMPACT_ATOMS: atom_id res chain seq x y z
N MET A 1 -13.15 59.07 27.99
CA MET A 1 -11.84 58.60 28.49
C MET A 1 -11.98 57.11 28.80
N ILE A 2 -11.28 56.27 28.03
CA ILE A 2 -11.26 54.81 28.18
C ILE A 2 -10.35 54.47 29.35
N LYS A 3 -10.84 53.69 30.32
CA LYS A 3 -10.07 53.17 31.44
C LYS A 3 -10.04 51.65 31.31
N GLN A 4 -8.91 51.14 30.82
CA GLN A 4 -8.59 49.72 30.83
C GLN A 4 -8.29 49.25 32.25
N TYR A 5 -8.83 48.09 32.63
CA TYR A 5 -8.15 47.15 33.53
C TYR A 5 -8.39 45.72 33.05
N VAL A 6 -7.34 44.94 33.29
CA VAL A 6 -6.95 43.67 32.70
C VAL A 6 -7.62 42.50 33.45
N ALA A 7 -7.74 41.36 32.76
CA ALA A 7 -7.54 39.98 33.25
C ALA A 7 -8.72 39.01 33.11
N ALA A 8 -8.32 37.75 32.90
CA ALA A 8 -9.09 36.51 32.72
C ALA A 8 -9.68 36.31 31.31
N GLY A 9 -9.27 35.34 30.49
CA GLY A 9 -8.48 34.15 30.73
C GLY A 9 -9.03 33.04 29.81
N MET A 10 -8.13 32.28 29.17
CA MET A 10 -8.36 31.08 28.34
C MET A 10 -8.98 31.36 26.95
N VAL A 11 -8.33 31.26 25.79
CA VAL A 11 -7.25 30.36 25.31
C VAL A 11 -7.39 28.95 25.88
N GLY A 12 -8.12 28.07 25.21
CA GLY A 12 -8.12 26.67 25.61
C GLY A 12 -9.22 25.82 25.00
N LEU A 13 -9.11 25.51 23.71
CA LEU A 13 -9.25 24.14 23.19
C LEU A 13 -8.90 24.18 21.70
N VAL A 14 -7.61 24.44 21.43
CA VAL A 14 -6.99 23.86 20.23
C VAL A 14 -7.27 22.38 20.35
N MET A 15 -8.03 21.85 19.39
CA MET A 15 -8.30 20.43 19.29
C MET A 15 -6.95 19.72 19.22
N CYS A 16 -6.49 19.18 20.35
CA CYS A 16 -5.46 18.15 20.36
C CYS A 16 -6.13 16.89 19.80
N SER A 17 -6.35 16.89 18.49
CA SER A 17 -6.30 15.67 17.72
C SER A 17 -4.90 15.12 17.99
N SER A 18 -4.79 14.25 18.99
CA SER A 18 -3.61 13.43 19.22
C SER A 18 -3.48 12.56 17.99
N VAL A 19 -2.90 13.12 16.93
CA VAL A 19 -2.25 12.35 15.89
C VAL A 19 -1.16 11.64 16.66
N TRP A 20 -1.42 10.38 17.00
CA TRP A 20 -0.40 9.47 17.47
C TRP A 20 0.64 9.45 16.36
N ALA A 21 1.71 10.23 16.55
CA ALA A 21 2.86 10.17 15.68
C ALA A 21 3.31 8.71 15.74
N ALA A 22 3.34 8.05 14.58
CA ALA A 22 3.80 6.67 14.52
C ALA A 22 5.20 6.61 15.14
N SER A 23 5.42 5.60 15.99
CA SER A 23 6.73 5.43 16.62
C SER A 23 7.78 5.04 15.56
N ASN A 24 9.07 5.20 15.88
CA ASN A 24 10.13 4.71 15.01
C ASN A 24 10.05 3.18 14.79
N GLU A 25 9.48 2.44 15.75
CA GLU A 25 9.24 1.01 15.64
C GLU A 25 8.12 0.70 14.63
N ASP A 26 7.02 1.46 14.69
CA ASP A 26 5.92 1.37 13.71
C ASP A 26 6.40 1.70 12.29
N GLU A 27 7.27 2.70 12.16
CA GLU A 27 7.89 3.10 10.89
C GLU A 27 8.72 1.95 10.30
N ALA A 28 9.58 1.32 11.12
CA ALA A 28 10.39 0.19 10.70
C ALA A 28 9.53 -1.04 10.33
N ALA A 29 8.49 -1.32 11.11
CA ALA A 29 7.55 -2.41 10.85
C ALA A 29 6.75 -2.18 9.54
N ALA A 30 6.31 -0.95 9.30
CA ALA A 30 5.67 -0.55 8.06
C ALA A 30 6.60 -0.74 6.86
N LEU A 31 7.86 -0.28 6.95
CA LEU A 31 8.86 -0.46 5.89
C LEU A 31 9.14 -1.93 5.59
N ALA A 32 9.28 -2.77 6.61
CA ALA A 32 9.51 -4.20 6.43
C ALA A 32 8.34 -4.87 5.69
N SER A 33 7.11 -4.54 6.11
CA SER A 33 5.89 -5.07 5.49
C SER A 33 5.72 -4.59 4.03
N LEU A 34 5.99 -3.30 3.77
CA LEU A 34 5.95 -2.73 2.42
C LEU A 34 7.03 -3.33 1.51
N THR A 35 8.22 -3.62 2.05
CA THR A 35 9.30 -4.29 1.34
C THR A 35 8.89 -5.73 0.95
N GLU A 36 8.19 -6.42 1.83
CA GLU A 36 7.65 -7.75 1.52
C GLU A 36 6.65 -7.68 0.36
N VAL A 37 5.71 -6.74 0.40
CA VAL A 37 4.75 -6.49 -0.71
C VAL A 37 5.49 -6.18 -2.00
N GLN A 38 6.53 -5.35 -1.96
CA GLN A 38 7.34 -5.03 -3.14
C GLN A 38 7.98 -6.29 -3.73
N LYS A 39 8.57 -7.15 -2.89
CA LYS A 39 9.13 -8.44 -3.34
C LYS A 39 8.07 -9.34 -3.96
N MET A 40 6.87 -9.41 -3.38
CA MET A 40 5.75 -10.14 -3.96
C MET A 40 5.38 -9.58 -5.34
N TYR A 41 5.36 -8.26 -5.52
CA TYR A 41 5.08 -7.64 -6.81
C TYR A 41 6.17 -7.92 -7.86
N GLU A 42 7.44 -7.85 -7.47
CA GLU A 42 8.59 -8.08 -8.35
C GLU A 42 8.69 -9.55 -8.79
N ASN A 43 8.49 -10.49 -7.86
CA ASN A 43 8.55 -11.94 -8.08
C ASN A 43 7.27 -12.54 -8.66
N ARG A 44 6.32 -11.71 -9.12
CA ARG A 44 5.09 -12.19 -9.75
C ARG A 44 5.41 -13.05 -10.99
N PRO A 45 4.57 -14.02 -11.36
CA PRO A 45 4.74 -14.78 -12.60
C PRO A 45 4.80 -13.86 -13.82
N GLN A 46 5.88 -13.99 -14.58
CA GLN A 46 6.10 -13.26 -15.84
C GLN A 46 5.91 -14.15 -17.07
N GLY A 47 5.62 -15.44 -16.88
CA GLY A 47 5.55 -16.43 -17.95
C GLY A 47 6.93 -16.90 -18.41
N THR A 48 6.91 -17.87 -19.32
CA THR A 48 8.11 -18.51 -19.87
C THR A 48 8.52 -17.83 -21.17
N PRO A 49 9.80 -17.46 -21.36
CA PRO A 49 10.30 -16.98 -22.65
C PRO A 49 9.95 -17.96 -23.79
N ASN A 50 9.62 -17.41 -24.96
CA ASN A 50 9.34 -18.18 -26.17
C ASN A 50 10.22 -17.73 -27.34
N ASP A 51 10.21 -18.50 -28.43
CA ASP A 51 11.06 -18.29 -29.60
C ASP A 51 10.77 -16.96 -30.32
N ALA A 52 9.62 -16.32 -30.07
CA ALA A 52 9.28 -15.00 -30.59
C ALA A 52 9.91 -13.84 -29.78
N GLY A 53 10.74 -14.14 -28.78
CA GLY A 53 11.32 -13.14 -27.88
C GLY A 53 10.31 -12.53 -26.91
N THR A 54 9.13 -13.14 -26.77
CA THR A 54 8.07 -12.74 -25.82
C THR A 54 7.96 -13.77 -24.70
N ARG A 55 7.02 -13.59 -23.77
CA ARG A 55 6.74 -14.56 -22.70
C ARG A 55 5.34 -15.13 -22.85
N THR A 56 5.23 -16.45 -22.87
CA THR A 56 3.94 -17.16 -22.85
C THR A 56 3.48 -17.33 -21.41
N LEU A 57 2.24 -16.93 -21.12
CA LEU A 57 1.61 -17.15 -19.83
C LEU A 57 0.81 -18.45 -19.87
N SER A 58 1.13 -19.38 -18.98
CA SER A 58 0.33 -20.58 -18.78
C SER A 58 -0.88 -20.31 -17.88
N LYS A 59 -1.83 -21.26 -17.84
CA LYS A 59 -2.95 -21.25 -16.90
C LYS A 59 -2.48 -21.16 -15.45
N LYS A 60 -1.39 -21.86 -15.12
CA LYS A 60 -0.77 -21.81 -13.80
C LYS A 60 -0.22 -20.42 -13.50
N ASP A 61 0.52 -19.80 -14.43
CA ASP A 61 1.10 -18.46 -14.23
C ASP A 61 0.04 -17.40 -13.91
N ILE A 62 -1.10 -17.44 -14.61
CA ILE A 62 -2.20 -16.49 -14.37
C ILE A 62 -2.87 -16.75 -13.03
N ASN A 63 -3.14 -18.01 -12.67
CA ASN A 63 -3.72 -18.33 -11.37
C ASN A 63 -2.78 -17.94 -10.22
N ASP A 64 -1.50 -18.26 -10.34
CA ASP A 64 -0.48 -17.89 -9.35
C ASP A 64 -0.36 -16.36 -9.27
N CYS A 65 -0.45 -15.63 -10.39
CA CYS A 65 -0.50 -14.16 -10.38
C CYS A 65 -1.70 -13.63 -9.58
N VAL A 66 -2.91 -14.16 -9.83
CA VAL A 66 -4.12 -13.72 -9.10
C VAL A 66 -3.97 -13.97 -7.61
N THR A 67 -3.48 -15.15 -7.21
CA THR A 67 -3.26 -15.51 -5.81
C THR A 67 -2.23 -14.58 -5.16
N GLN A 68 -1.04 -14.46 -5.75
CA GLN A 68 0.05 -13.65 -5.20
C GLN A 68 -0.30 -12.16 -5.13
N MET A 69 -0.99 -11.60 -6.13
CA MET A 69 -1.40 -10.19 -6.09
C MET A 69 -2.59 -9.94 -5.15
N THR A 70 -3.43 -10.96 -4.91
CA THR A 70 -4.48 -10.88 -3.88
C THR A 70 -3.85 -10.85 -2.48
N GLU A 71 -2.84 -11.68 -2.24
CA GLU A 71 -2.09 -11.68 -0.98
C GLU A 71 -1.33 -10.38 -0.76
N ALA A 72 -0.61 -9.89 -1.79
CA ALA A 72 0.08 -8.61 -1.74
C ALA A 72 -0.88 -7.45 -1.43
N LYS A 73 -2.09 -7.46 -2.04
CA LYS A 73 -3.14 -6.50 -1.74
C LYS A 73 -3.61 -6.61 -0.29
N SER A 74 -3.85 -7.83 0.21
CA SER A 74 -4.30 -8.05 1.58
C SER A 74 -3.27 -7.53 2.59
N LYS A 75 -1.97 -7.75 2.34
CA LYS A 75 -0.90 -7.20 3.18
C LYS A 75 -0.84 -5.68 3.12
N LEU A 76 -1.00 -5.06 1.94
CA LEU A 76 -1.11 -3.59 1.84
C LEU A 76 -2.30 -3.03 2.64
N ASP A 77 -3.45 -3.71 2.58
CA ASP A 77 -4.64 -3.30 3.33
C ASP A 77 -4.40 -3.45 4.85
N ALA A 78 -3.68 -4.48 5.30
CA ALA A 78 -3.28 -4.64 6.69
C ALA A 78 -2.29 -3.54 7.15
N VAL A 79 -1.26 -3.23 6.34
CA VAL A 79 -0.33 -2.12 6.60
C VAL A 79 -1.08 -0.79 6.68
N LYS A 80 -2.08 -0.57 5.81
CA LYS A 80 -2.93 0.62 5.90
C LYS A 80 -3.68 0.68 7.23
N GLN A 81 -4.26 -0.43 7.68
CA GLN A 81 -5.02 -0.45 8.93
C GLN A 81 -4.13 -0.16 10.15
N GLN A 82 -2.92 -0.74 10.18
CA GLN A 82 -2.02 -0.65 11.35
C GLN A 82 -1.13 0.59 11.33
N TYR A 83 -0.67 1.00 10.15
CA TYR A 83 0.43 1.96 9.99
C TYR A 83 0.08 3.16 9.10
N SER A 84 -1.20 3.50 8.94
CA SER A 84 -1.63 4.62 8.06
C SER A 84 -1.00 5.98 8.37
N THR A 85 -0.54 6.19 9.62
CA THR A 85 0.08 7.44 10.07
C THR A 85 1.60 7.46 9.89
N THR A 86 2.24 6.33 9.53
CA THR A 86 3.68 6.24 9.26
C THR A 86 4.07 7.02 8.00
N GLN A 87 5.29 7.55 7.97
CA GLN A 87 5.84 8.23 6.79
C GLN A 87 6.00 7.24 5.63
N ALA A 88 6.43 6.01 5.94
CA ALA A 88 6.56 4.90 5.01
C ALA A 88 5.26 4.66 4.25
N PHE A 89 4.12 4.57 4.96
CA PHE A 89 2.83 4.35 4.31
C PHE A 89 2.36 5.58 3.51
N GLN A 90 2.61 6.79 4.03
CA GLN A 90 2.21 8.03 3.37
C GLN A 90 3.07 8.40 2.15
N SER A 91 4.25 7.79 2.03
CA SER A 91 5.23 8.03 0.98
C SER A 91 4.67 7.80 -0.43
N MET A 92 5.27 8.48 -1.40
CA MET A 92 4.96 8.28 -2.82
C MET A 92 5.26 6.85 -3.28
N GLN A 93 6.29 6.21 -2.73
CA GLN A 93 6.65 4.83 -3.06
C GLN A 93 5.51 3.85 -2.71
N THR A 94 4.92 3.97 -1.52
CA THR A 94 3.78 3.14 -1.12
C THR A 94 2.55 3.38 -1.97
N ARG A 95 2.28 4.64 -2.34
CA ARG A 95 1.18 4.97 -3.26
C ARG A 95 1.37 4.31 -4.62
N MET A 96 2.59 4.35 -5.17
CA MET A 96 2.93 3.68 -6.43
C MET A 96 2.78 2.17 -6.31
N LEU A 97 3.31 1.56 -5.24
CA LEU A 97 3.23 0.13 -5.00
C LEU A 97 1.77 -0.34 -4.91
N ASN A 98 0.91 0.42 -4.22
CA ASN A 98 -0.52 0.12 -4.14
C ASN A 98 -1.21 0.17 -5.52
N GLY A 99 -0.89 1.19 -6.32
CA GLY A 99 -1.36 1.30 -7.71
C GLY A 99 -0.91 0.11 -8.57
N GLN A 100 0.36 -0.26 -8.47
CA GLN A 100 0.98 -1.37 -9.19
C GLN A 100 0.33 -2.72 -8.85
N VAL A 101 0.19 -3.03 -7.55
CA VAL A 101 -0.43 -4.28 -7.08
C VAL A 101 -1.89 -4.37 -7.55
N ARG A 102 -2.67 -3.29 -7.40
CA ARG A 102 -4.08 -3.26 -7.82
C ARG A 102 -4.24 -3.36 -9.33
N GLY A 103 -3.44 -2.62 -10.08
CA GLY A 103 -3.44 -2.67 -11.54
C GLY A 103 -3.09 -4.07 -12.05
N ARG A 104 -2.04 -4.67 -11.50
CA ARG A 104 -1.61 -6.01 -11.90
C ARG A 104 -2.61 -7.10 -11.53
N LEU A 105 -3.23 -7.02 -10.35
CA LEU A 105 -4.32 -7.92 -9.96
C LEU A 105 -5.49 -7.83 -10.94
N GLY A 106 -5.87 -6.60 -11.33
CA GLY A 106 -6.89 -6.36 -12.34
C GLY A 106 -6.55 -7.01 -13.67
N SER A 107 -5.34 -6.80 -14.19
CA SER A 107 -4.89 -7.43 -15.43
C SER A 107 -4.88 -8.97 -15.34
N CYS A 108 -4.38 -9.55 -14.25
CA CYS A 108 -4.34 -11.01 -14.11
C CYS A 108 -5.74 -11.62 -14.02
N LYS A 109 -6.70 -10.98 -13.34
CA LYS A 109 -8.10 -11.41 -13.34
C LYS A 109 -8.74 -11.29 -14.72
N GLN A 110 -8.56 -10.14 -15.38
CA GLN A 110 -9.08 -9.93 -16.73
C GLN A 110 -8.54 -10.95 -17.73
N THR A 111 -7.23 -11.25 -17.69
CA THR A 111 -6.64 -12.29 -18.54
C THR A 111 -7.22 -13.66 -18.21
N LYS A 112 -7.38 -13.99 -16.92
CA LYS A 112 -8.00 -15.25 -16.50
C LYS A 112 -9.41 -15.41 -17.07
N ASP A 113 -10.23 -14.37 -16.94
CA ASP A 113 -11.63 -14.37 -17.40
C ASP A 113 -11.69 -14.45 -18.95
N THR A 114 -10.83 -13.70 -19.64
CA THR A 114 -10.76 -13.69 -21.11
C THR A 114 -10.37 -15.05 -21.69
N LEU A 115 -9.49 -15.78 -20.99
CA LEU A 115 -9.02 -17.10 -21.42
C LEU A 115 -9.89 -18.26 -20.88
N GLY A 116 -10.92 -17.96 -20.07
CA GLY A 116 -11.84 -18.96 -19.51
C GLY A 116 -11.19 -19.91 -18.50
N TRP A 117 -10.25 -19.42 -17.70
CA TRP A 117 -9.40 -20.24 -16.82
C TRP A 117 -9.87 -20.35 -15.38
#